data_AF-A0A8E2JJI7-F1
#
_entry.id   AF-A0A8E2JJI7-F1
#
_cell.length_a   1.000
_cell.length_b   1.000
_cell.length_c   1.000
_cell.angle_alpha   90.00
_cell.angle_beta   90.00
_cell.angle_gamma   90.00
#
_symmetry.space_group_name_H-M   'P 1'
#
loop_
_entity.id
_entity.type
_entity.pdbx_description
1 polymer ?
#
loop_
_entity_poly.entity_id
_entity_poly.type
_entity_poly.pdbx_seq_one_letter_code
_entity_poly.pdbx_strand_id
1 'polypeptide(L)'
;MYYHFVILLLFRLFFNLAFLGSNINPKNICVEAADNINSLLDAYRRLYGLHRTPSFVPHISLASSCVRLATSEDRINVRAKSLQGISDLQEMVPSHMFANHAIEIVRDVADISRADEENANDNTAVLTSSTKAPIYFFNLA
;
A
#
# COMPACT_ATOMS: atom_id res chain seq x y z
N MET A 1 -5.25 7.84 -11.87
CA MET A 1 -5.82 6.96 -10.82
C MET A 1 -5.73 5.51 -11.28
N TYR A 2 -6.61 5.07 -12.18
CA TYR A 2 -6.73 3.65 -12.57
C TYR A 2 -5.49 3.05 -13.25
N TYR A 3 -4.81 3.80 -14.13
CA TYR A 3 -3.58 3.33 -14.78
C TYR A 3 -2.49 2.98 -13.76
N HIS A 4 -2.20 3.90 -12.83
CA HIS A 4 -1.24 3.64 -11.76
C HIS A 4 -1.69 2.52 -10.82
N PHE A 5 -2.99 2.36 -10.60
CA PHE A 5 -3.51 1.24 -9.82
C PHE A 5 -3.26 -0.12 -10.50
N VAL A 6 -3.48 -0.20 -11.82
CA VAL A 6 -3.16 -1.41 -12.60
C VAL A 6 -1.66 -1.71 -12.54
N ILE A 7 -0.79 -0.68 -12.60
CA ILE A 7 0.65 -0.83 -12.38
C ILE A 7 0.92 -1.43 -10.99
N LEU A 8 0.30 -0.91 -9.92
CA LEU A 8 0.46 -1.48 -8.58
C LEU A 8 0.03 -2.94 -8.52
N LEU A 9 -1.11 -3.30 -9.12
CA LEU A 9 -1.58 -4.70 -9.13
C LEU A 9 -0.63 -5.63 -9.91
N LEU A 10 -0.14 -5.18 -11.07
CA LEU A 10 0.80 -5.95 -11.89
C LEU A 10 2.11 -6.16 -11.14
N PHE A 11 2.75 -5.10 -10.65
CA PHE A 11 4.07 -5.21 -10.03
C PHE A 11 4.03 -5.73 -8.59
N ARG A 12 2.91 -5.60 -7.87
CA ARG A 12 2.71 -6.28 -6.57
C ARG A 12 2.66 -7.79 -6.73
N LEU A 13 2.18 -8.30 -7.87
CA LEU A 13 2.27 -9.74 -8.20
C LEU A 13 3.73 -10.19 -8.42
N PHE A 14 4.59 -9.29 -8.90
CA PHE A 14 6.01 -9.54 -9.15
C PHE A 14 6.94 -9.18 -7.98
N PHE A 15 6.41 -8.83 -6.81
CA PHE A 15 7.22 -8.37 -5.67
C PHE A 15 8.24 -9.43 -5.17
N ASN A 16 7.95 -10.71 -5.43
CA ASN A 16 8.82 -11.84 -5.07
C ASN A 16 9.62 -12.41 -6.26
N LEU A 17 9.41 -11.91 -7.47
CA LEU A 17 10.17 -12.33 -8.65
C LEU A 17 11.26 -11.30 -8.92
N ALA A 18 12.45 -11.54 -8.36
CA ALA A 18 13.64 -10.81 -8.74
C ALA A 18 13.86 -11.01 -10.25
N PHE A 19 13.65 -9.97 -11.04
CA PHE A 19 13.86 -10.02 -12.48
C PHE A 19 15.37 -10.13 -12.73
N LEU A 20 15.88 -11.35 -12.95
CA LEU A 20 17.28 -11.56 -13.31
C LEU A 20 17.55 -10.90 -14.68
N GLY A 21 18.21 -9.74 -14.67
CA GLY A 21 18.84 -9.18 -15.87
C GLY A 21 18.40 -7.81 -16.35
N SER A 22 17.55 -7.07 -15.60
CA SER A 22 17.25 -5.66 -15.93
C SER A 22 17.65 -4.72 -14.80
N ASN A 23 18.18 -3.53 -15.13
CA ASN A 23 18.50 -2.46 -14.17
C ASN A 23 17.25 -1.81 -13.54
N ILE A 24 16.05 -2.31 -13.85
CA ILE A 24 14.78 -1.72 -13.44
C ILE A 24 14.29 -2.47 -12.21
N ASN A 25 14.32 -1.80 -11.05
CA ASN A 25 13.77 -2.35 -9.81
C ASN A 25 12.24 -2.13 -9.79
N PRO A 26 11.42 -3.20 -9.80
CA PRO A 26 9.96 -3.08 -9.78
C PRO A 26 9.43 -2.39 -8.52
N LYS A 27 10.19 -2.44 -7.41
CA LYS A 27 9.84 -1.70 -6.18
C LYS A 27 9.80 -0.19 -6.42
N ASN A 28 10.78 0.36 -7.14
CA ASN A 28 10.86 1.80 -7.39
C ASN A 28 9.68 2.28 -8.25
N ILE A 29 9.27 1.48 -9.24
CA ILE A 29 8.09 1.76 -10.08
C ILE A 29 6.81 1.76 -9.23
N CYS A 30 6.67 0.79 -8.32
CA CYS A 30 5.53 0.73 -7.40
C CYS A 30 5.45 1.96 -6.48
N VAL A 31 6.59 2.39 -5.92
CA VAL A 31 6.65 3.59 -5.08
C VAL A 31 6.24 4.83 -5.87
N GLU A 32 6.82 5.01 -7.05
CA GLU A 32 6.48 6.13 -7.94
C GLU A 32 5.00 6.14 -8.33
N ALA A 33 4.44 4.98 -8.67
CA ALA A 33 3.02 4.85 -8.98
C ALA A 33 2.14 5.16 -7.76
N ALA A 34 2.54 4.74 -6.55
CA ALA A 34 1.81 5.03 -5.32
C ALA A 34 1.85 6.52 -4.97
N ASP A 35 2.98 7.20 -5.18
CA ASP A 35 3.09 8.64 -4.95
C ASP A 35 2.27 9.44 -5.97
N ASN A 36 2.25 9.01 -7.24
CA ASN A 36 1.37 9.59 -8.26
C ASN A 36 -0.12 9.41 -7.94
N ILE A 37 -0.50 8.24 -7.39
CA ILE A 37 -1.87 8.02 -6.88
C ILE A 37 -2.20 9.02 -5.77
N ASN A 38 -1.33 9.17 -4.77
CA ASN A 38 -1.59 10.07 -3.65
C ASN A 38 -1.65 11.54 -4.08
N SER A 39 -0.75 11.98 -4.97
CA SER A 39 -0.80 13.33 -5.54
C SER A 39 -2.14 13.61 -6.23
N LEU A 40 -2.66 12.63 -6.97
CA LEU A 40 -3.93 12.76 -7.65
C LEU A 40 -5.12 12.60 -6.69
N LEU A 41 -5.00 11.86 -5.58
CA LEU A 41 -5.99 11.81 -4.50
C LEU A 41 -6.09 13.18 -3.84
N ASP A 42 -4.96 13.84 -3.58
CA ASP A 42 -4.92 15.19 -3.01
C ASP A 42 -5.50 16.23 -3.96
N ALA A 43 -5.20 16.14 -5.25
CA ALA A 43 -5.85 16.99 -6.25
C ALA A 43 -7.38 16.77 -6.25
N TYR A 44 -7.82 15.51 -6.20
CA TYR A 44 -9.24 15.17 -6.13
C TYR A 44 -9.90 15.69 -4.84
N ARG A 45 -9.24 15.52 -3.69
CA ARG A 45 -9.66 16.05 -2.38
C ARG A 45 -9.98 17.53 -2.44
N ARG A 46 -9.08 18.30 -3.04
CA ARG A 46 -9.21 19.77 -3.14
C ARG A 46 -10.37 20.21 -4.02
N LEU A 47 -10.70 19.43 -5.06
CA LEU A 47 -11.74 19.78 -6.03
C LEU A 47 -13.13 19.32 -5.58
N TYR A 48 -13.24 18.11 -5.03
CA TYR A 48 -14.53 17.43 -4.81
C TYR A 48 -14.70 16.86 -3.39
N GLY A 49 -13.63 16.83 -2.59
CA GLY A 49 -13.56 16.07 -1.35
C GLY A 49 -13.49 14.56 -1.59
N LEU A 50 -13.03 13.80 -0.60
CA LEU A 50 -12.98 12.33 -0.70
C LEU A 50 -14.31 11.65 -0.39
N HIS A 51 -15.30 12.39 0.11
CA HIS A 51 -16.59 11.83 0.49
C HIS A 51 -17.39 11.30 -0.72
N ARG A 52 -17.31 11.94 -1.89
CA ARG A 52 -18.08 11.56 -3.09
C ARG A 52 -17.28 10.80 -4.14
N THR A 53 -16.25 10.06 -3.71
CA THR A 53 -15.45 9.27 -4.64
C THR A 53 -16.25 8.08 -5.19
N PRO A 54 -16.00 7.62 -6.42
CA PRO A 54 -16.54 6.35 -6.89
C PRO A 54 -16.00 5.19 -6.04
N SER A 55 -16.76 4.08 -5.95
CA SER A 55 -16.49 2.95 -5.05
C SER A 55 -15.13 2.28 -5.21
N PHE A 56 -14.45 2.51 -6.33
CA PHE A 56 -13.13 1.94 -6.59
C PHE A 56 -11.97 2.74 -5.95
N VAL A 57 -12.19 4.01 -5.60
CA VAL A 57 -11.13 4.88 -5.06
C VAL A 57 -10.61 4.42 -3.69
N PRO A 58 -11.45 3.92 -2.75
CA PRO A 58 -10.97 3.28 -1.53
C PRO A 58 -9.98 2.12 -1.78
N HIS A 59 -10.22 1.29 -2.81
CA HIS A 59 -9.30 0.21 -3.18
C HIS A 59 -7.96 0.75 -3.70
N ILE A 60 -8.00 1.83 -4.49
CA ILE A 60 -6.81 2.49 -5.00
C ILE A 60 -5.98 3.09 -3.86
N SER A 61 -6.63 3.79 -2.93
CA SER A 61 -6.01 4.40 -1.74
C SER A 61 -5.39 3.35 -0.82
N LEU A 62 -6.08 2.22 -0.65
CA LEU A 62 -5.55 1.09 0.10
C LEU A 62 -4.28 0.52 -0.55
N ALA A 63 -4.32 0.28 -1.87
CA ALA A 63 -3.18 -0.30 -2.57
C ALA A 63 -1.95 0.62 -2.53
N SER A 64 -2.10 1.93 -2.73
CA SER A 64 -0.99 2.88 -2.63
C SER A 64 -0.41 2.94 -1.21
N SER A 65 -1.26 2.86 -0.18
CA SER A 65 -0.86 2.83 1.22
C SER A 65 -0.06 1.58 1.55
N CYS A 66 -0.54 0.38 1.17
CA CYS A 66 0.18 -0.87 1.40
C CYS A 66 1.56 -0.87 0.73
N VAL A 67 1.66 -0.40 -0.52
CA VAL A 67 2.91 -0.36 -1.26
C VAL A 67 3.93 0.55 -0.56
N ARG A 68 3.49 1.74 -0.15
CA ARG A 68 4.33 2.72 0.56
C ARG A 68 4.80 2.25 1.93
N LEU A 69 4.03 1.39 2.59
CA LEU A 69 4.42 0.75 3.86
C LEU A 69 5.40 -0.40 3.63
N ALA A 70 5.12 -1.27 2.64
CA ALA A 70 5.98 -2.41 2.31
C ALA A 70 7.38 -2.01 1.79
N THR A 71 7.54 -0.77 1.31
CA THR A 71 8.82 -0.24 0.81
C THR A 71 9.48 0.76 1.74
N SER A 72 8.87 1.07 2.89
CA SER A 72 9.45 2.01 3.84
C SER A 72 10.38 1.26 4.80
N GLU A 73 11.64 1.68 4.84
CA GLU A 73 12.66 1.11 5.74
C GLU A 73 12.82 1.90 7.05
N ASP A 74 12.10 3.03 7.19
CA ASP A 74 12.18 3.92 8.34
C ASP A 74 10.85 3.95 9.11
N ARG A 75 10.92 3.55 10.39
CA ARG A 75 9.85 3.59 11.40
C ARG A 75 9.03 4.89 11.39
N ILE A 76 9.70 6.04 11.30
CA ILE A 76 9.03 7.35 11.34
C ILE A 76 8.21 7.54 10.07
N ASN A 77 8.79 7.18 8.93
CA ASN A 77 8.12 7.22 7.64
C ASN A 77 6.97 6.22 7.55
N VAL A 78 7.11 4.99 8.09
CA VAL A 78 6.00 4.01 8.15
C VAL A 78 4.80 4.61 8.88
N ARG A 79 5.01 5.21 10.06
CA ARG A 79 3.93 5.83 10.85
C ARG A 79 3.30 7.02 10.12
N ALA A 80 4.08 7.92 9.55
CA ALA A 80 3.55 9.07 8.84
C ALA A 80 2.72 8.65 7.60
N LYS A 81 3.25 7.69 6.82
CA LYS A 81 2.60 7.18 5.62
C LYS A 81 1.31 6.41 5.94
N SER A 82 1.28 5.63 7.04
CA SER A 82 0.08 4.92 7.47
C SER A 82 -1.00 5.87 7.98
N LEU A 83 -0.63 6.89 8.76
CA LEU A 83 -1.57 7.90 9.24
C LEU A 83 -2.21 8.68 8.09
N GLN A 84 -1.41 9.02 7.06
CA GLN A 84 -1.94 9.66 5.86
C GLN A 84 -2.96 8.78 5.15
N GLY A 85 -2.62 7.51 4.87
CA GLY A 85 -3.53 6.58 4.21
C GLY A 85 -4.82 6.32 5.00
N ILE A 86 -4.72 6.26 6.34
CA ILE A 86 -5.90 6.15 7.22
C ILE A 86 -6.77 7.41 7.14
N SER A 87 -6.17 8.60 7.15
CA SER A 87 -6.90 9.86 7.01
C SER A 87 -7.66 9.94 5.69
N ASP A 88 -7.01 9.54 4.59
CA ASP A 88 -7.62 9.49 3.26
C ASP A 88 -8.82 8.54 3.25
N LEU A 89 -8.65 7.32 3.77
CA LEU A 89 -9.74 6.34 3.85
C LEU A 89 -10.87 6.77 4.79
N GLN A 90 -10.56 7.44 5.91
CA GLN A 90 -11.55 7.95 6.86
C GLN A 90 -12.52 8.93 6.23
N GLU A 91 -12.05 9.80 5.33
CA GLU A 91 -12.93 10.72 4.58
C GLU A 91 -13.90 9.99 3.65
N MET A 92 -13.55 8.79 3.19
CA MET A 92 -14.36 7.95 2.30
C MET A 92 -15.36 7.06 3.06
N VAL A 93 -15.15 6.79 4.35
CA VAL A 93 -15.97 5.90 5.19
C VAL A 93 -17.47 6.14 5.09
N PRO A 94 -17.98 7.38 5.15
CA PRO A 94 -19.43 7.57 5.17
C PRO A 94 -20.13 7.15 3.88
N SER A 95 -19.39 7.05 2.77
CA SER A 95 -19.92 6.68 1.46
C SER A 95 -19.52 5.27 1.02
N HIS A 96 -18.49 4.68 1.64
CA HIS A 96 -17.95 3.37 1.27
C HIS A 96 -17.58 2.55 2.50
N MET A 97 -18.41 1.55 2.84
CA MET A 97 -18.15 0.66 3.98
C MET A 97 -16.82 -0.08 3.86
N PHE A 98 -16.36 -0.38 2.64
CA PHE A 98 -15.03 -0.95 2.39
C PHE A 98 -13.89 -0.10 2.97
N ALA A 99 -14.03 1.23 3.03
CA ALA A 99 -12.99 2.09 3.56
C ALA A 99 -12.71 1.82 5.05
N ASN A 100 -13.70 1.37 5.83
CA ASN A 100 -13.47 0.94 7.21
C ASN A 100 -12.55 -0.28 7.27
N HIS A 101 -12.82 -1.31 6.46
CA HIS A 101 -11.95 -2.48 6.38
C HIS A 101 -10.56 -2.13 5.84
N ALA A 102 -10.49 -1.24 4.85
CA ALA A 102 -9.22 -0.75 4.34
C ALA A 102 -8.36 -0.08 5.43
N ILE A 103 -8.96 0.64 6.39
CA ILE A 103 -8.24 1.25 7.52
C ILE A 103 -7.63 0.17 8.43
N GLU A 104 -8.40 -0.87 8.76
CA GLU A 104 -7.94 -1.99 9.60
C GLU A 104 -6.73 -2.67 8.96
N ILE A 105 -6.86 -2.97 7.67
CA ILE A 105 -5.80 -3.53 6.85
C ILE A 105 -4.52 -2.68 6.89
N VAL A 106 -4.64 -1.36 6.75
CA VAL A 106 -3.47 -0.46 6.75
C VAL A 106 -2.75 -0.50 8.10
N ARG A 107 -3.50 -0.66 9.21
CA ARG A 107 -2.92 -0.84 10.55
C ARG A 107 -2.18 -2.17 10.65
N ASP A 108 -2.83 -3.26 10.25
CA ASP A 108 -2.22 -4.59 10.29
C ASP A 108 -0.92 -4.66 9.48
N VAL A 109 -0.93 -4.09 8.27
CA VAL A 109 0.27 -4.02 7.42
C VAL A 109 1.34 -3.17 8.07
N ALA A 110 1.00 -2.03 8.69
CA ALA A 110 1.97 -1.19 9.37
C ALA A 110 2.60 -1.89 10.60
N ASP A 111 1.84 -2.74 11.30
CA ASP A 111 2.33 -3.52 12.43
C ASP A 111 3.24 -4.67 11.98
N ILE A 112 2.88 -5.35 10.89
CA ILE A 112 3.74 -6.37 10.25
C ILE A 112 5.07 -5.74 9.81
N SER A 113 5.03 -4.58 9.14
CA SER A 113 6.25 -3.89 8.72
C SER A 113 7.16 -3.49 9.89
N ARG A 114 6.61 -3.27 11.10
CA ARG A 114 7.42 -3.03 12.31
C ARG A 114 8.07 -4.31 12.86
N ALA A 115 7.39 -5.44 12.76
CA ALA A 115 7.92 -6.72 13.25
C ALA A 115 9.07 -7.24 12.37
N ASP A 116 9.03 -7.00 11.06
CA ASP A 116 10.08 -7.45 10.13
C ASP A 116 11.44 -6.78 10.39
N GLU A 117 11.47 -5.53 10.85
CA GLU A 117 12.71 -4.81 11.20
C GLU A 117 13.38 -5.35 12.47
N GLU A 118 12.62 -5.88 13.44
CA GLU A 118 13.17 -6.44 14.69
C GLU A 118 13.85 -7.80 14.43
N ASN A 119 13.31 -8.59 13.51
CA ASN A 119 13.87 -9.89 13.11
C ASN A 119 15.10 -9.77 12.19
N ALA A 120 15.27 -8.67 11.46
CA ALA A 120 16.43 -8.46 10.57
C ALA A 120 17.75 -8.17 11.31
N ASN A 121 17.67 -7.80 12.59
CA ASN A 121 18.85 -7.50 13.42
C ASN A 121 19.43 -8.73 14.13
N ASP A 122 18.74 -9.86 14.11
CA ASP A 122 19.17 -11.15 14.68
C ASP A 122 19.42 -12.16 13.55
N ASN A 123 20.63 -12.09 12.99
CA ASN A 123 21.25 -13.06 12.06
C ASN A 123 20.83 -13.00 10.58
N THR A 124 21.87 -12.91 9.74
CA THR A 124 21.92 -13.37 8.36
C THR A 124 21.42 -14.83 8.25
N ALA A 125 20.13 -15.02 8.02
CA ALA A 125 19.52 -16.31 7.69
C ALA A 125 18.38 -16.11 6.69
N VAL A 126 18.76 -16.10 5.41
CA VAL A 126 18.14 -16.90 4.35
C VAL A 126 16.65 -17.28 4.54
N LEU A 127 15.78 -16.56 3.81
CA LEU A 127 14.56 -17.07 3.17
C LEU A 127 13.36 -17.55 4.02
N THR A 128 13.00 -16.88 5.12
CA THR A 128 11.71 -17.19 5.79
C THR A 128 10.91 -15.96 6.25
N SER A 129 10.27 -15.24 5.31
CA SER A 129 9.01 -14.54 5.62
C SER A 129 8.02 -14.48 4.45
N SER A 130 8.26 -15.27 3.39
CA SER A 130 7.22 -15.65 2.45
C SER A 130 6.28 -16.66 3.12
N THR A 131 5.36 -16.21 3.99
CA THR A 131 4.13 -16.95 4.34
C THR A 131 3.26 -16.14 5.30
N LYS A 132 2.22 -15.47 4.77
CA LYS A 132 0.80 -15.57 5.22
C LYS A 132 -0.10 -14.39 4.84
N ALA A 133 0.43 -13.24 4.46
CA ALA A 133 -0.43 -12.09 4.14
C ALA A 133 -1.05 -12.04 2.71
N PRO A 134 -0.43 -12.53 1.62
CA PRO A 134 -0.87 -12.12 0.29
C PRO A 134 -2.08 -12.89 -0.28
N ILE A 135 -2.45 -14.04 0.28
CA ILE A 135 -3.54 -14.88 -0.29
C ILE A 135 -4.92 -14.50 0.28
N TYR A 136 -5.01 -14.00 1.52
CA TYR A 136 -6.29 -13.57 2.09
C TYR A 136 -6.80 -12.24 1.54
N PHE A 137 -5.92 -11.44 0.93
CA PHE A 137 -6.26 -10.11 0.42
C PHE A 137 -7.04 -10.07 -0.89
N PHE A 138 -6.90 -11.11 -1.72
CA PHE A 138 -7.48 -11.14 -3.05
C PHE A 138 -8.85 -11.85 -3.12
N ASN A 139 -9.29 -12.48 -2.01
CA ASN A 139 -10.60 -13.14 -1.92
C ASN A 139 -11.73 -12.23 -1.41
N LEU A 140 -11.48 -10.92 -1.24
CA LEU A 140 -12.49 -9.94 -0.84
C LEU A 140 -12.60 -8.82 -1.87
N ALA A 141 -12.69 -9.21 -3.14
CA ALA A 141 -13.13 -8.39 -4.26
C ALA A 141 -14.34 -9.05 -4.92
#